data_AF-A0A8X8YU53-F1
#
_entry.id   AF-A0A8X8YU53-F1
#
_cell.length_a   1.000
_cell.length_b   1.000
_cell.length_c   1.000
_cell.angle_alpha   90.00
_cell.angle_beta   90.00
_cell.angle_gamma   90.00
#
_symmetry.space_group_name_H-M   'P 1'
#
loop_
_entity.id
_entity.type
_entity.pdbx_description
1 polymer ?
#
loop_
_entity_poly.entity_id
_entity_poly.type
_entity_poly.pdbx_seq_one_letter_code
_entity_poly.pdbx_strand_id
1 'polypeptide(L)'
;MRVSNNLVGILNLVTLLLSIPIIGGGIWLSKQANTECERFLDKPVIVLGVFVLLVSIAGLVGSCCRVTWLLWVYLLVMFLLILLLFCFTIFAFVVTNKGAGQALSDKGYKEYRLGDYSNWLQNRVNDNWGKIRSCLEDSKICQKLLTDNSTPAADFYKEHLSSLQSGCCKPSNDCNFQYISPTNWTKGATAALGNPDCEIWSNDANKLCYACDSCKAGCWIT
;
A
#
# COMPACT_ATOMS: atom_id res chain seq x y z
N MET A 1 -25.88 32.47 -3.17
CA MET A 1 -25.31 32.35 -1.80
C MET A 1 -26.04 31.32 -0.91
N ARG A 2 -27.39 31.21 -0.92
CA ARG A 2 -28.13 30.17 -0.15
C ARG A 2 -27.83 28.73 -0.57
N VAL A 3 -27.71 28.47 -1.88
CA VAL A 3 -27.40 27.14 -2.43
C VAL A 3 -26.01 26.65 -2.00
N SER A 4 -25.01 27.54 -2.02
CA SER A 4 -23.63 27.23 -1.63
C SER A 4 -23.52 26.84 -0.15
N ASN A 5 -24.21 27.55 0.76
CA ASN A 5 -24.24 27.17 2.18
C ASN A 5 -24.95 25.83 2.43
N ASN A 6 -26.06 25.59 1.74
CA ASN A 6 -26.79 24.33 1.84
C ASN A 6 -25.95 23.15 1.31
N LEU A 7 -25.22 23.34 0.21
CA LEU A 7 -24.31 22.33 -0.36
C LEU A 7 -23.16 22.01 0.60
N VAL A 8 -22.53 23.03 1.19
CA VAL A 8 -21.48 22.85 2.20
C VAL A 8 -22.03 22.12 3.43
N GLY A 9 -23.25 22.43 3.86
CA GLY A 9 -23.90 21.73 4.98
C GLY A 9 -24.15 20.25 4.69
N ILE A 10 -24.68 19.92 3.50
CA ILE A 10 -24.95 18.53 3.08
C ILE A 10 -23.64 17.75 2.94
N LEU A 11 -22.61 18.31 2.30
CA LEU A 11 -21.31 17.66 2.13
C LEU A 11 -20.64 17.37 3.49
N ASN A 12 -20.71 18.32 4.44
CA ASN A 12 -20.19 18.13 5.79
C ASN A 12 -21.01 17.11 6.61
N LEU A 13 -22.33 17.03 6.40
CA LEU A 13 -23.18 16.01 7.03
C LEU A 13 -22.86 14.60 6.52
N VAL A 14 -22.69 14.43 5.20
CA VAL A 14 -22.33 13.14 4.61
C VAL A 14 -20.95 12.68 5.09
N THR A 15 -19.95 13.58 5.10
CA THR A 15 -18.60 13.25 5.61
C THR A 15 -18.61 12.90 7.09
N LEU A 16 -19.43 13.56 7.90
CA LEU A 16 -19.63 13.19 9.31
C LEU A 16 -20.20 11.77 9.44
N LEU A 17 -21.24 11.44 8.68
CA LEU A 17 -21.84 10.10 8.69
C LEU A 17 -20.85 9.01 8.25
N LEU A 18 -19.95 9.30 7.30
CA LEU A 18 -18.90 8.38 6.87
C LEU A 18 -17.75 8.24 7.88
N SER A 19 -17.45 9.28 8.67
CA SER A 19 -16.38 9.22 9.68
C SER A 19 -16.70 8.25 10.83
N ILE A 20 -17.99 8.10 11.19
CA ILE A 20 -18.44 7.21 12.27
C ILE A 20 -18.10 5.73 12.02
N PRO A 21 -18.46 5.11 10.88
CA PRO A 21 -18.07 3.73 10.58
C PRO A 21 -16.58 3.57 10.38
N ILE A 22 -15.85 4.60 9.91
CA ILE A 22 -14.38 4.55 9.81
C ILE A 22 -13.74 4.44 11.20
N ILE A 23 -14.17 5.27 12.15
CA ILE A 23 -13.68 5.22 13.54
C ILE A 23 -14.12 3.92 14.22
N GLY A 24 -15.39 3.53 14.05
CA GLY A 24 -15.93 2.28 14.59
C GLY A 24 -15.17 1.05 14.08
N GLY A 25 -14.91 1.01 12.76
CA GLY A 25 -14.08 -0.01 12.13
C GLY A 25 -12.65 0.00 12.64
N GLY A 26 -12.02 1.17 12.77
CA GLY A 26 -10.67 1.29 13.33
C GLY A 26 -10.55 0.81 14.77
N ILE A 27 -11.51 1.16 15.64
CA ILE A 27 -11.55 0.71 17.04
C ILE A 27 -11.82 -0.80 17.12
N TRP A 28 -12.71 -1.32 16.28
CA TRP A 28 -12.99 -2.75 16.19
C TRP A 28 -11.73 -3.51 15.76
N LEU A 29 -11.03 -3.03 14.72
CA LEU A 29 -9.75 -3.59 14.27
C LEU A 29 -8.72 -3.56 15.40
N SER A 30 -8.58 -2.44 16.12
CA SER A 30 -7.64 -2.31 17.23
C SER A 30 -7.92 -3.28 18.40
N LYS A 31 -9.20 -3.68 18.58
CA LYS A 31 -9.61 -4.64 19.62
C LYS A 31 -9.50 -6.10 19.18
N GLN A 32 -9.72 -6.37 17.90
CA GLN A 32 -9.70 -7.72 17.32
C GLN A 32 -8.34 -8.08 16.70
N ALA A 33 -7.41 -7.13 16.62
CA ALA A 33 -6.07 -7.30 16.07
C ALA A 33 -5.28 -8.37 16.82
N ASN A 34 -5.34 -9.59 16.29
CA ASN A 34 -4.53 -10.72 16.74
C ASN A 34 -3.11 -10.69 16.15
N THR A 35 -2.87 -9.83 15.16
CA THR A 35 -1.65 -9.83 14.35
C THR A 35 -1.04 -8.43 14.32
N GLU A 36 0.30 -8.33 14.32
CA GLU A 36 1.03 -7.05 14.29
C GLU A 36 0.69 -6.19 13.06
N CYS A 37 0.11 -6.80 12.02
CA CYS A 37 -0.31 -6.11 10.80
C CYS A 37 -1.51 -5.18 11.02
N GLU A 38 -2.56 -5.69 11.68
CA GLU A 38 -3.78 -4.92 11.91
C GLU A 38 -3.49 -3.71 12.82
N ARG A 39 -2.52 -3.85 13.72
CA ARG A 39 -2.03 -2.80 14.62
C ARG A 39 -1.11 -1.77 13.95
N PHE A 40 -0.64 -2.03 12.74
CA PHE A 40 0.11 -1.06 11.94
C PHE A 40 -0.84 -0.11 11.20
N LEU A 41 -2.02 -0.61 10.80
CA LEU A 41 -3.02 0.13 10.02
C LEU A 41 -4.09 0.83 10.87
N ASP A 42 -4.38 0.34 12.08
CA ASP A 42 -5.42 0.92 12.95
C ASP A 42 -5.17 2.39 13.33
N LYS A 43 -3.95 2.71 13.78
CA LYS A 43 -3.56 4.05 14.24
C LYS A 43 -3.71 5.14 13.17
N PRO A 44 -3.16 5.00 11.94
CA PRO A 44 -3.32 6.04 10.93
C PRO A 44 -4.78 6.22 10.51
N VAL A 45 -5.56 5.13 10.43
CA VAL A 45 -6.99 5.19 10.06
C VAL A 45 -7.82 5.90 11.12
N ILE A 46 -7.61 5.60 12.41
CA ILE A 46 -8.34 6.26 13.51
C ILE A 46 -8.00 7.76 13.56
N VAL A 47 -6.71 8.13 13.45
CA VAL A 47 -6.29 9.54 13.46
C VAL A 47 -6.94 10.31 12.31
N LEU A 48 -6.97 9.73 11.10
CA LEU A 48 -7.61 10.33 9.94
C LEU A 48 -9.13 10.45 10.12
N GLY A 49 -9.78 9.42 10.67
CA GLY A 49 -11.21 9.43 10.97
C GLY A 49 -11.60 10.54 11.96
N VAL A 50 -10.85 10.69 13.06
CA VAL A 50 -11.06 11.76 14.06
C VAL A 50 -10.84 13.14 13.44
N PHE A 51 -9.81 13.29 12.61
CA PHE A 51 -9.53 14.54 11.91
C PHE A 51 -10.70 14.96 11.01
N VAL A 52 -11.22 14.03 10.19
CA VAL A 52 -12.38 14.27 9.31
C VAL A 52 -13.61 14.63 10.14
N LEU A 53 -13.88 13.93 11.24
CA LEU A 53 -15.01 14.21 12.14
C LEU A 53 -14.99 15.67 12.64
N LEU A 54 -13.85 16.15 13.15
CA LEU A 54 -13.71 17.51 13.69
C LEU A 54 -13.96 18.58 12.63
N VAL A 55 -13.40 18.36 11.44
CA VAL A 55 -13.57 19.23 10.28
C VAL A 55 -15.03 19.30 9.84
N SER A 56 -15.72 18.15 9.77
CA SER A 56 -17.13 18.07 9.40
C SER A 56 -18.04 18.78 10.41
N ILE A 57 -17.77 18.65 11.72
CA ILE A 57 -18.52 19.37 12.77
C ILE A 57 -18.34 20.88 12.61
N ALA A 58 -17.11 21.35 12.41
CA ALA A 58 -16.83 22.78 12.21
C ALA A 58 -17.55 23.32 10.96
N GLY A 59 -17.58 22.57 9.87
CA GLY A 59 -18.31 22.93 8.65
C GLY A 59 -19.82 22.98 8.84
N LEU A 60 -20.40 22.05 9.61
CA LEU A 60 -21.82 22.01 9.92
C LEU A 60 -22.24 23.20 10.81
N VAL A 61 -21.48 23.48 11.87
CA VAL A 61 -21.73 24.61 12.78
C VAL A 61 -21.58 25.96 12.05
N GLY A 62 -20.56 26.08 11.19
CA GLY A 62 -20.35 27.27 10.36
C GLY A 62 -21.49 27.54 9.39
N SER A 63 -22.07 26.48 8.80
CA SER A 63 -23.21 26.61 7.89
C SER A 63 -24.54 26.88 8.62
N CYS A 64 -24.78 26.20 9.75
CA CYS A 64 -26.05 26.26 10.49
C CYS A 64 -26.21 27.57 11.29
N CYS A 65 -25.17 27.99 12.00
CA CYS A 65 -25.23 29.17 12.87
C CYS A 65 -24.82 30.48 12.16
N ARG A 66 -24.45 30.39 10.86
CA ARG A 66 -24.08 31.54 10.00
C ARG A 66 -23.03 32.47 10.62
N VAL A 67 -22.15 31.93 11.45
CA VAL A 67 -21.09 32.66 12.13
C VAL A 67 -19.98 32.93 11.12
N THR A 68 -19.93 34.16 10.61
CA THR A 68 -18.98 34.58 9.56
C THR A 68 -17.52 34.38 9.95
N TRP A 69 -17.16 34.57 11.22
CA TRP A 69 -15.81 34.31 11.72
C TRP A 69 -15.44 32.83 11.66
N LEU A 70 -16.35 31.94 12.08
CA LEU A 70 -16.13 30.49 12.05
C LEU A 70 -16.05 29.97 10.61
N LEU A 71 -16.87 30.53 9.70
CA LEU A 71 -16.80 30.23 8.28
C LEU A 71 -15.45 30.64 7.67
N TRP A 72 -14.92 31.81 8.06
CA TRP A 72 -13.60 32.28 7.62
C TRP A 72 -12.47 31.37 8.11
N VAL A 73 -12.48 30.98 9.38
CA VAL A 73 -11.53 30.02 9.94
C VAL A 73 -11.63 28.67 9.22
N TYR A 74 -12.85 28.18 8.98
CA TYR A 74 -13.09 26.95 8.21
C TYR A 74 -12.49 27.03 6.80
N LEU A 75 -12.74 28.12 6.07
CA LEU A 75 -12.20 28.33 4.72
C LEU A 75 -10.67 28.40 4.73
N LEU A 76 -10.06 29.03 5.73
CA LEU A 76 -8.61 29.10 5.88
C LEU A 76 -8.00 27.71 6.17
N VAL A 77 -8.58 26.94 7.09
CA VAL A 77 -8.13 25.57 7.38
C VAL A 77 -8.27 24.67 6.16
N MET A 78 -9.39 24.76 5.44
CA MET A 78 -9.62 24.03 4.19
C MET A 78 -8.59 24.37 3.12
N PHE A 79 -8.28 25.65 2.95
CA PHE A 79 -7.26 26.10 2.01
C PHE A 79 -5.88 25.53 2.34
N LEU A 80 -5.48 25.58 3.62
CA LEU A 80 -4.21 24.99 4.07
C LEU A 80 -4.16 23.48 3.86
N LEU A 81 -5.26 22.76 4.11
CA LEU A 81 -5.36 21.33 3.85
C LEU A 81 -5.20 20.99 2.37
N ILE A 82 -5.86 21.74 1.48
CA ILE A 82 -5.74 21.54 0.04
C ILE A 82 -4.29 21.77 -0.41
N LEU A 83 -3.63 22.82 0.09
CA LEU A 83 -2.23 23.10 -0.21
C LEU A 83 -1.31 21.98 0.28
N LEU A 84 -1.50 21.51 1.51
CA LEU A 84 -0.75 20.39 2.07
C LEU A 84 -0.94 19.12 1.23
N LEU A 85 -2.18 18.78 0.89
CA LEU A 85 -2.50 17.63 0.05
C LEU A 85 -1.87 17.75 -1.34
N PHE A 86 -1.88 18.94 -1.95
CA PHE A 86 -1.24 19.18 -3.24
C PHE A 86 0.28 19.04 -3.18
N CYS A 87 0.94 19.58 -2.14
CA CYS A 87 2.37 19.37 -1.93
C CYS A 87 2.69 17.88 -1.69
N PHE A 88 1.85 17.20 -0.91
CA PHE A 88 2.01 15.78 -0.64
C PHE A 88 1.81 14.92 -1.89
N THR A 89 0.85 15.22 -2.76
CA THR A 89 0.64 14.45 -4.00
C THR A 89 1.80 14.63 -4.97
N ILE A 90 2.37 15.84 -5.09
CA ILE A 90 3.59 16.06 -5.87
C ILE A 90 4.75 15.26 -5.28
N PHE A 91 4.96 15.33 -3.97
CA PHE A 91 6.02 14.57 -3.31
C PHE A 91 5.84 13.06 -3.51
N ALA A 92 4.62 12.55 -3.30
CA ALA A 92 4.27 11.15 -3.51
C ALA A 92 4.62 10.74 -4.94
N PHE A 93 4.16 11.50 -5.94
CA PHE A 93 4.46 11.22 -7.35
C PHE A 93 5.96 11.23 -7.63
N VAL A 94 6.72 12.21 -7.11
CA VAL A 94 8.18 12.26 -7.30
C VAL A 94 8.88 11.03 -6.69
N VAL A 95 8.38 10.54 -5.55
CA VAL A 95 8.95 9.37 -4.86
C VAL A 95 8.54 8.04 -5.54
N THR A 96 7.32 7.92 -6.06
CA THR A 96 6.85 6.68 -6.74
C THR A 96 7.22 6.61 -8.22
N ASN A 97 7.40 7.73 -8.92
CA ASN A 97 7.62 7.75 -10.37
C ASN A 97 8.86 6.94 -10.78
N LYS A 98 9.94 6.98 -9.98
CA LYS A 98 11.16 6.22 -10.29
C LYS A 98 10.99 4.70 -10.20
N GLY A 99 9.99 4.20 -9.48
CA GLY A 99 9.76 2.76 -9.28
C GLY A 99 8.43 2.27 -9.83
N ALA A 100 7.92 2.87 -10.90
CA ALA A 100 6.86 2.25 -11.68
C ALA A 100 7.44 0.98 -12.33
N GLY A 101 7.26 -0.18 -11.67
CA GLY A 101 7.93 -1.45 -12.00
C GLY A 101 8.12 -1.74 -13.49
N GLN A 102 9.23 -2.39 -13.81
CA GLN A 102 9.67 -2.65 -15.16
C GLN A 102 8.72 -3.66 -15.83
N ALA A 103 8.16 -3.25 -16.97
CA ALA A 103 7.36 -4.15 -17.79
C ALA A 103 8.30 -5.12 -18.51
N LEU A 104 8.00 -6.41 -18.41
CA LEU A 104 8.73 -7.45 -19.12
C LEU A 104 7.95 -7.84 -20.36
N SER A 105 8.67 -7.97 -21.48
CA SER A 105 8.08 -8.50 -22.71
C SER A 105 7.52 -9.90 -22.47
N ASP A 106 6.30 -10.15 -22.94
CA ASP A 106 5.59 -11.43 -22.84
C ASP A 106 5.22 -11.88 -21.41
N LYS A 107 5.17 -10.96 -20.44
CA LYS A 107 4.67 -11.21 -19.08
C LYS A 107 3.46 -10.33 -18.73
N GLY A 108 2.47 -10.92 -18.06
CA GLY A 108 1.27 -10.23 -17.54
C GLY A 108 1.50 -9.45 -16.23
N TYR A 109 2.72 -9.51 -15.68
CA TYR A 109 3.11 -8.88 -14.42
C TYR A 109 4.38 -8.01 -14.58
N LYS A 110 4.57 -7.09 -13.64
CA LYS A 110 5.73 -6.17 -13.59
C LYS A 110 6.78 -6.65 -12.59
N GLU A 111 8.03 -6.29 -12.86
CA GLU A 111 9.17 -6.52 -11.98
C GLU A 111 9.47 -5.26 -11.16
N TYR A 112 9.75 -5.43 -9.87
CA TYR A 112 9.96 -4.32 -8.93
C TYR A 112 11.33 -4.45 -8.26
N ARG A 113 12.08 -3.35 -8.23
CA ARG A 113 13.40 -3.27 -7.56
C ARG A 113 13.40 -2.13 -6.56
N LEU A 114 13.82 -2.40 -5.33
CA LEU A 114 13.89 -1.34 -4.32
C LEU A 114 14.95 -0.28 -4.66
N GLY A 115 16.03 -0.67 -5.34
CA GLY A 115 17.12 0.23 -5.76
C GLY A 115 16.68 1.34 -6.73
N ASP A 116 15.55 1.16 -7.43
CA ASP A 116 15.04 2.15 -8.39
C ASP A 116 14.36 3.34 -7.66
N TYR A 117 14.04 3.22 -6.36
CA TYR A 117 13.41 4.27 -5.57
C TYR A 117 14.39 5.24 -4.93
N SER A 118 13.89 6.38 -4.46
CA SER A 118 14.69 7.37 -3.73
C SER A 118 15.27 6.79 -2.43
N ASN A 119 16.48 7.22 -2.05
CA ASN A 119 17.13 6.81 -0.79
C ASN A 119 16.25 7.04 0.45
N TRP A 120 15.42 8.10 0.44
CA TRP A 120 14.48 8.36 1.51
C TRP A 120 13.45 7.23 1.66
N LEU A 121 12.89 6.74 0.55
CA LEU A 121 11.93 5.63 0.58
C LEU A 121 12.62 4.36 1.05
N GLN A 122 13.79 4.04 0.49
CA GLN A 122 14.55 2.83 0.86
C GLN A 122 14.80 2.76 2.37
N ASN A 123 15.23 3.86 2.99
CA ASN A 123 15.42 3.93 4.44
C ASN A 123 14.10 3.74 5.21
N ARG A 124 13.03 4.40 4.77
CA ARG A 124 11.71 4.29 5.42
C ARG A 124 11.17 2.86 5.40
N VAL A 125 11.37 2.15 4.30
CA VAL A 125 11.03 0.73 4.15
C VAL A 125 11.84 -0.11 5.12
N ASN A 126 13.17 0.03 5.08
CA ASN A 126 14.08 -0.79 5.86
C ASN A 126 13.87 -0.64 7.37
N ASP A 127 13.62 0.58 7.85
CA ASP A 127 13.35 0.86 9.28
C ASP A 127 12.11 0.15 9.82
N ASN A 128 11.10 -0.07 8.97
CA ASN A 128 9.82 -0.67 9.36
C ASN A 128 9.66 -2.11 8.85
N TRP A 129 10.63 -2.63 8.09
CA TRP A 129 10.49 -3.89 7.36
C TRP A 129 10.24 -5.08 8.27
N GLY A 130 10.82 -5.12 9.47
CA GLY A 130 10.59 -6.22 10.41
C GLY A 130 9.10 -6.44 10.72
N LYS A 131 8.34 -5.36 10.91
CA LYS A 131 6.88 -5.41 11.17
C LYS A 131 6.09 -5.72 9.91
N ILE A 132 6.48 -5.11 8.79
CA ILE A 132 5.81 -5.30 7.50
C ILE A 132 5.98 -6.75 7.04
N ARG A 133 7.19 -7.31 7.17
CA ARG A 133 7.49 -8.69 6.83
C ARG A 133 6.64 -9.67 7.63
N SER A 134 6.55 -9.51 8.95
CA SER A 134 5.69 -10.37 9.77
C SER A 134 4.22 -10.28 9.36
N CYS A 135 3.76 -9.12 8.89
CA CYS A 135 2.43 -8.99 8.31
C CYS A 135 2.30 -9.79 7.01
N LEU A 136 3.27 -9.66 6.09
CA LEU A 136 3.21 -10.28 4.78
C LEU A 136 3.24 -11.82 4.86
N GLU A 137 4.02 -12.37 5.79
CA GLU A 137 4.06 -13.80 6.08
C GLU A 137 2.68 -14.32 6.57
N ASP A 138 1.97 -13.55 7.38
CA ASP A 138 0.66 -13.95 7.95
C ASP A 138 -0.54 -13.67 7.02
N SER A 139 -0.45 -12.64 6.18
CA SER A 139 -1.52 -12.17 5.28
C SER A 139 -1.91 -13.13 4.15
N LYS A 140 -1.21 -14.28 4.02
CA LYS A 140 -1.50 -15.32 3.02
C LYS A 140 -1.56 -14.81 1.57
N ILE A 141 -0.87 -13.72 1.24
CA ILE A 141 -0.86 -13.12 -0.11
C ILE A 141 -0.44 -14.13 -1.19
N CYS A 142 0.50 -15.03 -0.84
CA CYS A 142 0.99 -16.07 -1.73
C CYS A 142 0.16 -17.35 -1.72
N GLN A 143 -0.88 -17.46 -0.88
CA GLN A 143 -1.62 -18.72 -0.69
C GLN A 143 -2.29 -19.21 -1.98
N LYS A 144 -2.79 -18.29 -2.83
CA LYS A 144 -3.33 -18.66 -4.14
C LYS A 144 -2.28 -19.38 -4.99
N LEU A 145 -1.07 -18.82 -5.08
CA LEU A 145 0.04 -19.38 -5.85
C LEU A 145 0.68 -20.62 -5.18
N LEU A 146 0.57 -20.75 -3.86
CA LEU A 146 1.04 -21.93 -3.12
C LEU A 146 0.10 -23.12 -3.32
N THR A 147 -1.21 -22.86 -3.43
CA THR A 147 -2.23 -23.89 -3.67
C THR A 147 -2.24 -24.32 -5.14
N ASP A 148 -1.88 -23.40 -6.04
CA ASP A 148 -1.73 -23.68 -7.46
C ASP A 148 -0.34 -24.29 -7.74
N ASN A 149 -0.30 -25.61 -7.91
CA ASN A 149 0.95 -26.35 -8.16
C ASN A 149 1.09 -26.86 -9.60
N SER A 150 0.07 -26.68 -10.43
CA SER A 150 -0.07 -27.35 -11.73
C SER A 150 -0.22 -26.39 -12.91
N THR A 151 -0.18 -25.08 -12.66
CA THR A 151 -0.21 -24.07 -13.73
C THR A 151 1.00 -24.25 -14.67
N PRO A 152 0.76 -24.41 -15.98
CA PRO A 152 1.85 -24.43 -16.95
C PRO A 152 2.56 -23.06 -16.98
N ALA A 153 3.88 -23.08 -17.22
CA ALA A 153 4.68 -21.85 -17.27
C ALA A 153 4.11 -20.79 -18.23
N ALA A 154 3.61 -21.21 -19.39
CA ALA A 154 3.04 -20.31 -20.40
C ALA A 154 1.80 -19.57 -19.90
N ASP A 155 1.00 -20.19 -19.04
CA ASP A 155 -0.21 -19.59 -18.47
C ASP A 155 0.15 -18.71 -17.27
N PHE A 156 1.07 -19.16 -16.42
CA PHE A 156 1.60 -18.37 -15.31
C PHE A 156 2.20 -17.05 -15.78
N TYR A 157 2.94 -17.06 -16.88
CA TYR A 157 3.53 -15.84 -17.44
C TYR A 157 2.52 -14.84 -17.95
N LYS A 158 1.31 -15.28 -18.31
CA LYS A 158 0.22 -14.38 -18.73
C LYS A 158 -0.63 -13.92 -17.56
N GLU A 159 -0.47 -14.50 -16.38
CA GLU A 159 -1.26 -14.15 -15.22
C GLU A 159 -0.97 -12.73 -14.74
N HIS A 160 -2.03 -12.00 -14.38
CA HIS A 160 -1.93 -10.68 -13.79
C HIS A 160 -1.70 -10.79 -12.28
N LEU A 161 -0.42 -10.78 -11.90
CA LEU A 161 -0.01 -10.75 -10.50
C LEU A 161 0.00 -9.30 -9.97
N SER A 162 -0.48 -9.12 -8.74
CA SER A 162 -0.31 -7.85 -8.02
C SER A 162 1.17 -7.58 -7.74
N SER A 163 1.55 -6.34 -7.39
CA SER A 163 2.94 -6.00 -7.10
C SER A 163 3.51 -6.79 -5.92
N LEU A 164 2.67 -7.07 -4.92
CA LEU A 164 3.03 -7.94 -3.79
C LEU A 164 3.17 -9.41 -4.23
N GLN A 165 2.29 -9.93 -5.07
CA GLN A 165 2.40 -11.30 -5.56
C GLN A 165 3.65 -11.50 -6.43
N SER A 166 3.92 -10.56 -7.34
CA SER A 166 5.08 -10.64 -8.23
C SER A 166 6.40 -10.37 -7.51
N GLY A 167 6.40 -9.60 -6.41
CA GLY A 167 7.59 -9.26 -5.63
C GLY A 167 7.90 -10.22 -4.49
N CYS A 168 6.90 -10.84 -3.86
CA CYS A 168 7.08 -11.69 -2.68
C CYS A 168 6.94 -13.19 -2.96
N CYS A 169 6.10 -13.58 -3.94
CA CYS A 169 5.70 -14.97 -4.14
C CYS A 169 6.45 -15.69 -5.27
N LYS A 170 7.27 -14.98 -6.05
CA LYS A 170 8.12 -15.55 -7.09
C LYS A 170 9.54 -14.96 -6.99
N PRO A 171 10.57 -15.65 -7.50
CA PRO A 171 11.91 -15.08 -7.60
C PRO A 171 11.93 -13.96 -8.65
N SER A 172 12.98 -13.13 -8.59
CA SER A 172 13.23 -12.15 -9.64
C SER A 172 13.57 -12.84 -10.97
N ASN A 173 13.12 -12.26 -12.08
CA ASN A 173 13.41 -12.82 -13.41
C ASN A 173 14.93 -12.77 -13.74
N ASP A 174 15.67 -11.83 -13.16
CA ASP A 174 17.14 -11.74 -13.30
C ASP A 174 17.86 -13.00 -12.82
N CYS A 175 17.27 -13.74 -11.88
CA CYS A 175 17.88 -14.93 -11.31
C CYS A 175 17.97 -16.09 -12.31
N ASN A 176 17.19 -16.05 -13.41
CA ASN A 176 17.13 -17.08 -14.44
C ASN A 176 16.89 -18.50 -13.88
N PHE A 177 16.05 -18.61 -12.85
CA PHE A 177 15.67 -19.90 -12.29
C PHE A 177 14.72 -20.64 -13.23
N GLN A 178 14.77 -21.97 -13.21
CA GLN A 178 13.88 -22.79 -14.02
C GLN A 178 12.54 -22.97 -13.31
N TYR A 179 11.46 -22.66 -14.02
CA TYR A 179 10.10 -22.80 -13.51
C TYR A 179 9.74 -24.26 -13.27
N ILE A 180 9.22 -24.60 -12.09
CA ILE A 180 8.53 -25.87 -11.82
C ILE A 180 7.05 -25.59 -11.56
N SER A 181 6.76 -24.66 -10.65
CA SER A 181 5.41 -24.22 -10.30
C SER A 181 5.45 -22.73 -9.89
N PRO A 182 4.30 -22.05 -9.68
CA PRO A 182 4.24 -20.62 -9.36
C PRO A 182 5.20 -20.17 -8.25
N THR A 183 5.35 -21.00 -7.21
CA THR A 183 6.19 -20.72 -6.03
C THR A 183 7.42 -21.61 -5.93
N ASN A 184 7.65 -22.54 -6.87
CA ASN A 184 8.77 -23.47 -6.82
C ASN A 184 9.64 -23.36 -8.08
N TRP A 185 10.91 -23.06 -7.86
CA TRP A 185 11.87 -22.76 -8.92
C TRP A 185 13.21 -23.44 -8.65
N THR A 186 13.81 -24.04 -9.69
CA THR A 186 15.13 -24.66 -9.59
C THR A 186 16.22 -23.63 -9.86
N LYS A 187 17.18 -23.51 -8.94
CA LYS A 187 18.36 -22.66 -9.13
C LYS A 187 19.21 -23.26 -10.25
N GLY A 188 19.37 -22.53 -11.36
CA GLY A 188 20.27 -22.91 -12.45
C GLY A 188 21.75 -22.74 -12.07
N ALA A 189 22.65 -23.40 -12.81
CA ALA A 189 24.09 -23.32 -12.59
C ALA A 189 24.68 -21.90 -12.81
N THR A 190 23.95 -21.03 -13.51
CA THR A 190 24.28 -19.62 -13.78
C THR A 190 23.34 -18.67 -13.03
N ALA A 191 23.08 -18.93 -11.74
CA ALA A 191 22.38 -17.97 -10.89
C ALA A 191 23.11 -16.62 -10.98
N ALA A 192 22.42 -15.62 -11.53
CA ALA A 192 23.07 -14.42 -12.03
C ALA A 192 23.74 -13.61 -10.91
N LEU A 193 25.00 -13.25 -11.15
CA LEU A 193 25.77 -12.29 -10.37
C LEU A 193 25.15 -10.89 -10.55
N GLY A 194 24.52 -10.34 -9.51
CA GLY A 194 24.18 -8.91 -9.47
C GLY A 194 22.84 -8.56 -8.81
N ASN A 195 21.93 -9.52 -8.60
CA ASN A 195 20.71 -9.29 -7.84
C ASN A 195 20.75 -10.03 -6.49
N PRO A 196 20.80 -9.31 -5.35
CA PRO A 196 20.87 -9.94 -4.02
C PRO A 196 19.63 -10.79 -3.69
N ASP A 197 18.50 -10.54 -4.34
CA ASP A 197 17.26 -11.29 -4.10
C ASP A 197 17.37 -12.77 -4.52
N CYS A 198 18.27 -13.09 -5.45
CA CYS A 198 18.49 -14.46 -5.91
C CYS A 198 19.09 -15.37 -4.83
N GLU A 199 19.89 -14.80 -3.92
CA GLU A 199 20.45 -15.52 -2.78
C GLU A 199 19.41 -15.69 -1.67
N ILE A 200 18.59 -14.66 -1.46
CA ILE A 200 17.57 -14.59 -0.41
C ILE A 200 16.38 -15.50 -0.72
N TRP A 201 16.02 -15.67 -2.00
CA TRP A 201 14.89 -16.50 -2.43
C TRP A 201 14.95 -17.95 -1.90
N SER A 202 13.81 -18.43 -1.40
CA SER A 202 13.58 -19.80 -0.95
C SER A 202 12.27 -20.38 -1.50
N ASN A 203 12.24 -21.67 -1.81
CA ASN A 203 11.00 -22.38 -2.17
C ASN A 203 10.18 -22.81 -0.93
N ASP A 204 10.62 -22.48 0.29
CA ASP A 204 9.87 -22.71 1.52
C ASP A 204 8.66 -21.77 1.56
N ALA A 205 7.46 -22.34 1.69
CA ALA A 205 6.18 -21.62 1.71
C ALA A 205 6.10 -20.54 2.79
N ASN A 206 6.87 -20.68 3.88
CA ASN A 206 6.89 -19.72 4.98
C ASN A 206 7.98 -18.64 4.84
N LYS A 207 8.85 -18.73 3.83
CA LYS A 207 9.97 -17.78 3.63
C LYS A 207 9.90 -17.04 2.30
N LEU A 208 9.65 -17.77 1.20
CA LEU A 208 9.54 -17.24 -0.17
C LEU A 208 10.56 -16.12 -0.43
N CYS A 209 10.11 -14.99 -0.98
CA CYS A 209 10.89 -13.75 -1.11
C CYS A 209 10.50 -12.68 -0.09
N TYR A 210 9.94 -13.04 1.08
CA TYR A 210 9.50 -12.05 2.09
C TYR A 210 10.64 -11.19 2.66
N ALA A 211 11.90 -11.57 2.44
CA ALA A 211 13.07 -10.77 2.82
C ALA A 211 13.71 -10.01 1.64
N CYS A 212 13.21 -10.21 0.42
CA CYS A 212 13.76 -9.63 -0.80
C CYS A 212 13.40 -8.15 -0.97
N ASP A 213 14.25 -7.44 -1.69
CA ASP A 213 14.04 -6.05 -2.07
C ASP A 213 12.91 -5.92 -3.11
N SER A 214 12.67 -6.93 -3.95
CA SER A 214 11.47 -6.98 -4.80
C SER A 214 10.16 -7.01 -4.00
N CYS A 215 10.12 -7.74 -2.89
CA CYS A 215 8.93 -7.80 -2.01
C CYS A 215 8.71 -6.47 -1.29
N LYS A 216 9.80 -5.87 -0.80
CA LYS A 216 9.82 -4.51 -0.24
C LYS A 216 9.25 -3.51 -1.24
N ALA A 217 9.77 -3.48 -2.46
CA ALA A 217 9.29 -2.58 -3.50
C ALA A 217 7.80 -2.80 -3.80
N GLY A 218 7.38 -4.07 -3.96
CA GLY A 218 6.00 -4.43 -4.25
C GLY A 218 4.99 -3.95 -3.20
N CYS A 219 5.39 -3.92 -1.92
CA CYS A 219 4.56 -3.47 -0.80
C CYS A 219 4.26 -1.97 -0.81
N TRP A 220 5.17 -1.13 -1.30
CA TRP A 220 4.99 0.33 -1.27
C TRP A 220 4.21 0.88 -2.46
N ILE A 221 4.03 0.06 -3.50
CA ILE A 221 3.30 0.43 -4.73
C ILE A 221 1.82 0.09 -4.64
N THR A 222 1.46 -0.90 -3.82
CA THR A 222 0.06 -1.30 -3.57
C THR A 222 -0.63 -0.26 -2.71
#